data_AF-A0A9K3H121-F1
#
_entry.id   AF-A0A9K3H121-F1
#
_cell.length_a   1.000
_cell.length_b   1.000
_cell.length_c   1.000
_cell.angle_alpha   90.00
_cell.angle_beta   90.00
_cell.angle_gamma   90.00
#
_symmetry.space_group_name_H-M   'P 1'
#
loop_
_entity.id
_entity.type
_entity.pdbx_description
1 polymer ?
#
loop_
_entity_poly.entity_id
_entity_poly.type
_entity_poly.pdbx_seq_one_letter_code
_entity_poly.pdbx_strand_id
1 'polypeptide(L)'
;MEKLMLNTLEFNMSVPTPYVFLKRYLKAAQSDTKLDQMSSFLIELCLVEYEMIKFAPSFLAAVAVYTAQCTLYGFKQWSKTCEWHTNYSEHQLLECSRMIVGYHEKAGTGRLTGVYRKYNTSKFGYAAKCEPAKFIIVDEAQAQQ
;
A
#
# COMPACT_ATOMS: atom_id res chain seq x y z
N MET A 1 19.58 22.36 12.38
CA MET A 1 18.37 21.52 12.18
C MET A 1 18.57 20.12 12.75
N GLU A 2 19.64 19.41 12.36
CA GLU A 2 19.93 18.04 12.84
C GLU A 2 19.90 17.88 14.37
N LYS A 3 20.75 18.62 15.12
CA LYS A 3 20.79 18.57 16.60
C LYS A 3 19.42 18.84 17.25
N LEU A 4 18.64 19.77 16.68
CA LEU A 4 17.30 20.09 17.17
C LEU A 4 16.37 18.88 17.00
N MET A 5 16.36 18.26 15.82
CA MET A 5 15.53 17.09 15.55
C MET A 5 15.90 15.89 16.45
N LEU A 6 17.20 15.61 16.62
CA LEU A 6 17.66 14.52 17.47
C LEU A 6 17.25 14.71 18.93
N ASN A 7 17.38 15.93 19.43
CA ASN A 7 16.95 16.26 20.78
C ASN A 7 15.42 16.18 20.93
N THR A 8 14.65 16.66 19.95
CA THR A 8 13.17 16.57 19.97
C THR A 8 12.67 15.13 19.95
N LEU A 9 13.36 14.23 19.24
CA LEU A 9 13.04 12.81 19.18
C LEU A 9 13.66 12.02 20.35
N GLU A 10 14.37 12.68 21.27
CA GLU A 10 15.08 12.03 22.39
C GLU A 10 16.02 10.90 21.93
N PHE A 11 16.65 11.09 20.75
CA PHE A 11 17.48 10.08 20.08
C PHE A 11 16.75 8.76 19.75
N ASN A 12 15.41 8.73 19.81
CA ASN A 12 14.60 7.58 19.40
C ASN A 12 14.40 7.57 17.87
N MET A 13 15.41 7.06 17.16
CA MET A 13 15.42 6.98 15.69
C MET A 13 14.93 5.63 15.13
N SER A 14 14.70 4.65 16.01
CA SER A 14 14.37 3.27 15.65
C SER A 14 12.86 3.04 15.73
N VAL A 15 12.13 3.53 14.73
CA VAL A 15 10.68 3.35 14.62
C VAL A 15 10.33 2.34 13.52
N PRO A 16 9.29 1.51 13.72
CA PRO A 16 8.87 0.57 12.68
C PRO A 16 8.27 1.31 11.48
N THR A 17 8.76 1.01 10.28
CA THR A 17 8.24 1.58 9.03
C THR A 17 7.31 0.58 8.32
N PRO A 18 6.43 1.02 7.40
CA PRO A 18 5.59 0.09 6.65
C PRO A 18 6.40 -0.98 5.91
N TYR A 19 7.62 -0.64 5.48
CA TYR A 19 8.52 -1.55 4.76
C TYR A 19 8.88 -2.83 5.54
N VAL A 20 9.11 -2.75 6.85
CA VAL A 20 9.48 -3.95 7.62
C VAL A 20 8.30 -4.93 7.74
N PHE A 21 7.09 -4.40 7.88
CA PHE A 21 5.86 -5.20 7.86
C PHE A 21 5.57 -5.77 6.46
N LEU A 22 5.79 -4.96 5.42
CA LEU A 22 5.61 -5.38 4.03
C LEU A 22 6.41 -6.65 3.73
N LYS A 23 7.70 -6.69 4.09
CA LYS A 23 8.54 -7.89 3.88
C LYS A 23 7.98 -9.14 4.56
N ARG A 24 7.39 -8.98 5.75
CA ARG A 24 6.78 -10.09 6.49
C ARG A 24 5.50 -10.57 5.80
N TYR A 25 4.65 -9.65 5.36
CA TYR A 25 3.36 -9.97 4.77
C TYR A 25 3.48 -10.52 3.36
N LEU A 26 4.44 -10.04 2.57
CA LEU A 26 4.76 -10.58 1.24
C LEU A 26 5.14 -12.07 1.32
N LYS A 27 5.90 -12.48 2.35
CA LYS A 27 6.18 -13.91 2.60
C LYS A 27 4.91 -14.71 2.89
N ALA A 28 4.01 -14.17 3.71
CA ALA A 28 2.72 -14.81 4.02
C ALA A 28 1.81 -14.90 2.78
N ALA A 29 1.90 -13.93 1.88
CA ALA A 29 1.19 -13.88 0.61
C ALA A 29 1.84 -14.75 -0.49
N GLN A 30 2.95 -15.44 -0.20
CA GLN A 30 3.73 -16.20 -1.19
C GLN A 30 4.05 -15.36 -2.43
N SER A 31 4.52 -14.13 -2.20
CA SER A 31 4.68 -13.13 -3.27
C SER A 31 5.71 -13.51 -4.32
N ASP A 32 5.42 -13.07 -5.54
CA ASP A 32 6.37 -13.01 -6.65
C ASP A 32 6.95 -11.59 -6.78
N THR A 33 7.91 -11.41 -7.68
CA THR A 33 8.53 -10.09 -7.91
C THR A 33 7.50 -9.04 -8.32
N LYS A 34 6.44 -9.41 -9.04
CA LYS A 34 5.40 -8.47 -9.47
C LYS A 34 4.62 -7.93 -8.27
N LEU A 35 4.19 -8.82 -7.36
CA LEU A 35 3.48 -8.44 -6.14
C LEU A 35 4.38 -7.60 -5.21
N ASP A 36 5.67 -7.92 -5.11
CA ASP A 36 6.64 -7.14 -4.33
C ASP A 36 6.75 -5.69 -4.83
N GLN A 37 6.91 -5.50 -6.14
CA GLN A 37 7.03 -4.17 -6.73
C GLN A 37 5.72 -3.38 -6.64
N MET A 38 4.59 -4.04 -6.91
CA MET A 38 3.28 -3.40 -6.83
C MET A 38 2.95 -2.96 -5.40
N SER A 39 3.19 -3.81 -4.41
CA SER A 39 2.95 -3.46 -3.01
C SER A 39 3.87 -2.34 -2.53
N SER A 40 5.15 -2.36 -2.95
CA SER A 40 6.11 -1.31 -2.62
C SER A 40 5.72 0.04 -3.23
N PHE A 41 5.26 0.04 -4.49
CA PHE A 41 4.73 1.21 -5.17
C PHE A 41 3.57 1.83 -4.39
N LEU A 42 2.58 1.02 -3.99
CA LEU A 42 1.41 1.49 -3.26
C LEU A 42 1.77 2.06 -1.88
N ILE A 43 2.71 1.44 -1.14
CA ILE A 43 3.20 2.00 0.13
C ILE A 43 3.85 3.37 -0.09
N GLU A 44 4.76 3.49 -1.06
CA GLU A 44 5.42 4.77 -1.32
C GLU A 44 4.45 5.86 -1.78
N LEU A 45 3.39 5.47 -2.50
CA LEU A 45 2.32 6.38 -2.86
C LEU A 45 1.56 6.87 -1.62
N CYS A 46 1.35 6.01 -0.61
CA CYS A 46 0.74 6.43 0.65
C CYS A 46 1.61 7.43 1.44
N LEU A 47 2.94 7.34 1.34
CA LEU A 47 3.85 8.21 2.09
C LEU A 47 3.78 9.69 1.69
N VAL A 48 3.33 9.97 0.45
CA VAL A 48 3.20 11.35 -0.05
C VAL A 48 1.81 11.95 0.19
N GLU A 49 0.86 11.13 0.64
CA GLU A 49 -0.54 11.54 0.86
C GLU A 49 -0.80 11.80 2.35
N TYR A 50 -1.15 13.05 2.68
CA TYR A 50 -1.30 13.48 4.07
C TYR A 50 -2.36 12.68 4.84
N GLU A 51 -3.47 12.32 4.18
CA GLU A 51 -4.56 11.57 4.82
C GLU A 51 -4.15 10.18 5.31
N MET A 52 -3.06 9.63 4.76
CA MET A 52 -2.58 8.29 5.10
C MET A 52 -1.83 8.24 6.43
N ILE A 53 -1.46 9.39 7.01
CA ILE A 53 -0.74 9.48 8.28
C ILE A 53 -1.54 8.92 9.47
N LYS A 54 -2.88 8.85 9.33
CA LYS A 54 -3.78 8.31 10.36
C LYS A 54 -3.64 6.80 10.57
N PHE A 55 -3.02 6.09 9.63
CA PHE A 55 -2.92 4.64 9.65
C PHE A 55 -1.59 4.15 10.22
N ALA A 56 -1.63 3.10 11.02
CA ALA A 56 -0.44 2.47 11.56
C ALA A 56 0.42 1.83 10.44
N PRO A 57 1.76 1.79 10.58
CA PRO A 57 2.65 1.19 9.59
C PRO A 57 2.33 -0.26 9.21
N SER A 58 1.93 -1.09 10.18
CA SER A 58 1.49 -2.48 9.93
C SER A 58 0.23 -2.54 9.10
N PHE A 59 -0.75 -1.70 9.40
CA PHE A 59 -2.01 -1.65 8.66
C PHE A 59 -1.78 -1.21 7.22
N LEU A 60 -1.02 -0.13 6.98
CA LEU A 60 -0.66 0.31 5.62
C LEU A 60 0.02 -0.78 4.81
N ALA A 61 0.93 -1.54 5.42
CA ALA A 61 1.58 -2.65 4.75
C ALA A 61 0.59 -3.76 4.36
N ALA A 62 -0.35 -4.12 5.24
CA ALA A 62 -1.36 -5.14 4.95
C ALA A 62 -2.31 -4.68 3.82
N VAL A 63 -2.80 -3.43 3.89
CA VAL A 63 -3.67 -2.85 2.85
C VAL A 63 -2.95 -2.76 1.51
N ALA A 64 -1.67 -2.40 1.49
CA ALA A 64 -0.89 -2.33 0.25
C ALA A 64 -0.73 -3.72 -0.40
N VAL A 65 -0.44 -4.76 0.39
CA VAL A 65 -0.37 -6.15 -0.12
C VAL A 65 -1.72 -6.59 -0.67
N TYR A 66 -2.80 -6.37 0.07
CA TYR A 66 -4.16 -6.69 -0.38
C TYR A 66 -4.52 -5.97 -1.68
N THR A 67 -4.31 -4.65 -1.73
CA THR A 67 -4.64 -3.83 -2.90
C THR A 67 -3.79 -4.21 -4.12
N ALA A 68 -2.53 -4.58 -3.90
CA ALA A 68 -1.65 -5.09 -4.94
C ALA A 68 -2.11 -6.46 -5.46
N GLN A 69 -2.50 -7.39 -4.58
CA GLN A 69 -3.12 -8.65 -5.00
C GLN A 69 -4.38 -8.41 -5.83
N CYS A 70 -5.22 -7.47 -5.43
CA CYS A 70 -6.42 -7.12 -6.19
C CYS A 70 -6.10 -6.49 -7.56
N THR A 71 -5.09 -5.64 -7.62
CA THR A 71 -4.62 -5.02 -8.87
C THR A 71 -4.07 -6.06 -9.85
N LEU A 72 -3.38 -7.08 -9.34
CA LEU A 72 -2.69 -8.07 -10.18
C LEU A 72 -3.56 -9.29 -10.53
N TYR A 73 -4.41 -9.73 -9.60
CA TYR A 73 -5.06 -11.04 -9.65
C TYR A 73 -6.59 -10.96 -9.46
N GLY A 74 -7.16 -9.79 -9.15
CA GLY A 74 -8.60 -9.60 -8.95
C GLY A 74 -9.07 -9.82 -7.49
N PHE A 75 -10.37 -9.96 -7.29
CA PHE A 75 -10.97 -10.04 -5.94
C PHE A 75 -10.72 -11.40 -5.25
N LYS A 76 -10.97 -11.49 -3.93
CA LYS A 76 -10.85 -12.70 -3.07
C LYS A 76 -9.46 -13.31 -2.95
N GLN A 77 -8.41 -12.49 -3.01
CA GLN A 77 -7.03 -12.94 -2.88
C GLN A 77 -6.52 -12.96 -1.44
N TRP A 78 -7.28 -12.38 -0.51
CA TRP A 78 -6.89 -12.35 0.90
C TRP A 78 -7.05 -13.73 1.56
N SER A 79 -5.94 -14.46 1.62
CA SER A 79 -5.93 -15.83 2.15
C SER A 79 -6.02 -15.85 3.67
N LYS A 80 -6.45 -16.99 4.23
CA LYS A 80 -6.44 -17.21 5.69
C LYS A 80 -5.03 -17.11 6.29
N THR A 81 -4.00 -17.44 5.52
CA THR A 81 -2.60 -17.25 5.90
C THR A 81 -2.25 -15.75 6.01
N CYS A 82 -2.69 -14.93 5.06
CA CYS A 82 -2.50 -13.47 5.13
C CYS A 82 -3.24 -12.87 6.33
N GLU A 83 -4.51 -13.22 6.51
CA GLU A 83 -5.31 -12.79 7.66
C GLU A 83 -4.65 -13.18 8.99
N TRP A 84 -4.18 -14.42 9.12
CA TRP A 84 -3.49 -14.91 10.31
C TRP A 84 -2.18 -14.17 10.61
N HIS A 85 -1.34 -13.93 9.61
CA HIS A 85 -0.04 -13.29 9.83
C HIS A 85 -0.10 -11.77 10.01
N THR A 86 -1.18 -11.14 9.55
CA THR A 86 -1.42 -9.69 9.63
C THR A 86 -2.33 -9.31 10.80
N ASN A 87 -3.19 -10.23 11.26
CA ASN A 87 -4.32 -10.00 12.15
C ASN A 87 -5.37 -9.01 11.62
N TYR A 88 -5.44 -8.83 10.29
CA TYR A 88 -6.45 -7.99 9.65
C TYR A 88 -7.33 -8.82 8.71
N SER A 89 -8.65 -8.70 8.90
CA SER A 89 -9.63 -9.28 7.98
C SER A 89 -9.74 -8.43 6.71
N GLU A 90 -10.18 -9.04 5.62
CA GLU A 90 -10.39 -8.33 4.35
C GLU A 90 -11.28 -7.09 4.54
N HIS A 91 -12.37 -7.22 5.29
CA HIS A 91 -13.30 -6.13 5.60
C HIS A 91 -12.61 -4.92 6.25
N GLN A 92 -11.65 -5.14 7.16
CA GLN A 92 -10.91 -4.06 7.81
C GLN A 92 -10.01 -3.31 6.83
N LEU A 93 -9.55 -3.96 5.75
CA LEU A 93 -8.62 -3.37 4.78
C LEU A 93 -9.33 -2.55 3.69
N LEU A 94 -10.61 -2.81 3.45
CA LEU A 94 -11.37 -2.28 2.32
C LEU A 94 -11.41 -0.75 2.23
N GLU A 95 -11.69 -0.06 3.34
CA GLU A 95 -11.80 1.41 3.35
C GLU A 95 -10.49 2.07 2.88
N CYS A 96 -9.37 1.66 3.49
CA CYS A 96 -8.05 2.18 3.14
C CYS A 96 -7.63 1.73 1.74
N SER A 97 -8.02 0.52 1.32
CA SER A 97 -7.76 0.02 -0.04
C SER A 97 -8.42 0.92 -1.09
N ARG A 98 -9.68 1.34 -0.88
CA ARG A 98 -10.36 2.30 -1.76
C ARG A 98 -9.60 3.62 -1.89
N MET A 99 -9.08 4.16 -0.79
CA MET A 99 -8.24 5.35 -0.81
C MET A 99 -7.00 5.14 -1.68
N ILE A 100 -6.27 4.02 -1.48
CA ILE A 100 -5.07 3.68 -2.25
C ILE A 100 -5.37 3.54 -3.74
N VAL A 101 -6.49 2.91 -4.12
CA VAL A 101 -6.89 2.80 -5.53
C VAL A 101 -7.15 4.19 -6.13
N GLY A 102 -7.80 5.09 -5.40
CA GLY A 102 -8.01 6.47 -5.82
C GLY A 102 -6.70 7.26 -6.00
N TYR A 103 -5.71 7.05 -5.13
CA TYR A 103 -4.38 7.62 -5.29
C TYR A 103 -3.64 7.03 -6.49
N HIS A 104 -3.72 5.72 -6.69
CA HIS A 104 -3.10 5.03 -7.83
C HIS A 104 -3.64 5.57 -9.16
N GLU A 105 -4.95 5.76 -9.30
CA GLU A 105 -5.56 6.35 -10.49
C GLU A 105 -5.01 7.75 -10.82
N LYS A 106 -4.70 8.55 -9.79
CA LYS A 106 -4.17 9.91 -9.95
C LYS A 106 -2.64 9.98 -9.95
N ALA A 107 -1.94 8.86 -9.76
CA ALA A 107 -0.49 8.85 -9.52
C ALA A 107 0.31 9.43 -10.70
N GLY A 108 -0.16 9.23 -11.93
CA GLY A 108 0.50 9.73 -13.15
C GLY A 108 0.16 11.18 -13.53
N THR A 109 -0.96 11.71 -13.03
CA THR A 109 -1.52 13.02 -13.44
C THR A 109 -1.54 14.06 -12.32
N GLY A 110 -1.30 13.64 -11.07
CA GLY A 110 -1.27 14.50 -9.90
C GLY A 110 -0.05 15.43 -9.85
N ARG A 111 -0.03 16.31 -8.85
CA ARG A 111 1.07 17.28 -8.63
C ARG A 111 2.38 16.60 -8.24
N LEU A 112 2.31 15.47 -7.51
CA LEU A 112 3.46 14.74 -6.99
C LEU A 112 3.67 13.41 -7.74
N THR A 113 4.25 13.48 -8.93
CA THR A 113 4.45 12.27 -9.78
C THR A 113 5.76 11.51 -9.50
N GLY A 114 6.50 11.85 -8.44
CA GLY A 114 7.85 11.31 -8.21
C GLY A 114 7.86 9.79 -8.04
N VAL A 115 6.94 9.28 -7.22
CA VAL A 115 6.74 7.84 -6.99
C VAL A 115 6.31 7.14 -8.28
N TYR A 116 5.34 7.70 -9.01
CA TYR A 116 4.90 7.16 -10.30
C TYR A 116 6.07 7.03 -11.29
N ARG A 117 6.86 8.10 -11.47
CA ARG A 117 8.01 8.08 -12.39
C ARG A 117 9.04 7.02 -12.00
N LYS A 118 9.32 6.85 -10.70
CA LYS A 118 10.23 5.80 -10.20
C LYS A 118 9.74 4.41 -10.60
N TYR A 119 8.49 4.08 -10.28
CA TYR A 119 7.91 2.76 -10.53
C TYR A 119 7.44 2.54 -11.98
N ASN A 120 7.47 3.58 -12.81
CA ASN A 120 7.27 3.51 -14.26
C ASN A 120 8.59 3.26 -15.04
N THR A 121 9.57 2.63 -14.39
CA THR A 121 10.82 2.21 -15.04
C THR A 121 10.91 0.69 -15.10
N SER A 122 11.70 0.17 -16.03
CA SER A 122 11.92 -1.27 -16.18
C SER A 122 12.50 -1.92 -14.92
N LYS A 123 13.30 -1.17 -14.15
CA LYS A 123 13.86 -1.61 -12.86
C LYS A 123 12.81 -2.11 -11.88
N PHE A 124 11.61 -1.52 -11.90
CA PHE A 124 10.50 -1.89 -11.02
C PHE A 124 9.38 -2.62 -11.78
N GLY A 125 9.70 -3.22 -12.93
CA GLY A 125 8.75 -3.99 -13.73
C GLY A 125 7.57 -3.17 -14.27
N TYR A 126 7.73 -1.85 -14.38
CA TYR A 126 6.64 -0.93 -14.74
C TYR A 126 5.40 -1.07 -13.85
N ALA A 127 5.56 -1.35 -12.55
CA ALA A 127 4.44 -1.56 -11.63
C ALA A 127 3.39 -0.43 -11.68
N ALA A 128 3.83 0.83 -11.82
CA ALA A 128 2.94 1.98 -11.90
C ALA A 128 2.08 2.05 -13.20
N LYS A 129 2.33 1.20 -14.20
CA LYS A 129 1.49 1.08 -15.40
C LYS A 129 0.35 0.09 -15.23
N CYS A 130 0.29 -0.65 -14.13
CA CYS A 130 -0.83 -1.57 -13.88
C CYS A 130 -2.11 -0.76 -13.72
N GLU A 131 -3.22 -1.24 -14.27
CA GLU A 131 -4.52 -0.59 -14.08
C GLU A 131 -4.94 -0.67 -12.59
N PRO A 132 -5.38 0.43 -11.96
CA PRO A 132 -5.87 0.39 -10.59
C PRO A 132 -7.05 -0.57 -10.43
N ALA A 133 -7.18 -1.21 -9.27
CA ALA A 133 -8.29 -2.11 -8.93
C ALA A 133 -9.62 -1.37 -8.70
N LYS A 134 -10.15 -0.71 -9.74
CA LYS A 134 -11.33 0.16 -9.68
C LYS A 134 -12.59 -0.53 -9.16
N PHE A 135 -12.71 -1.84 -9.34
CA PHE A 135 -13.83 -2.63 -8.84
C PHE A 135 -14.00 -2.55 -7.32
N ILE A 136 -12.92 -2.34 -6.55
CA ILE A 136 -12.98 -2.18 -5.08
C ILE A 136 -13.76 -0.91 -4.68
N ILE A 137 -13.79 0.11 -5.55
CA ILE A 137 -14.50 1.37 -5.30
C ILE A 137 -16.01 1.21 -5.59
N VAL A 138 -16.38 0.37 -6.56
CA VAL A 138 -17.76 0.28 -7.07
C VAL A 138 -18.69 -0.48 -6.12
N ASP A 139 -18.19 -1.44 -5.35
CA ASP A 139 -19.01 -2.29 -4.48
C ASP A 139 -19.74 -1.53 -3.34
N GLU A 140 -19.32 -0.31 -2.98
CA GLU A 140 -20.07 0.54 -2.02
C GLU A 140 -21.38 1.08 -2.62
N ALA A 141 -21.44 1.32 -3.93
CA ALA A 141 -22.63 1.86 -4.57
C ALA A 141 -23.80 0.86 -4.64
N GLN A 142 -23.49 -0.45 -4.52
CA GLN A 142 -24.50 -1.52 -4.54
C GLN A 142 -24.87 -2.03 -3.13
N ALA A 143 -24.05 -1.75 -2.11
CA ALA A 143 -24.32 -2.15 -0.73
C ALA A 143 -25.26 -1.19 0.04
N GLN A 144 -25.72 -0.10 -0.59
CA GLN A 144 -26.62 0.91 -0.03
C GLN A 144 -28.02 0.94 -0.71
N GLN A 145 -28.35 -0.06 -1.53
CA GLN A 145 -29.70 -0.32 -2.06
C GLN A 145 -30.25 -1.62 -1.48
#